data_AF-A0A3B0XWH9-F1
#
_entry.id   AF-A0A3B0XWH9-F1
#
_cell.length_a   1.000
_cell.length_b   1.000
_cell.length_c   1.000
_cell.angle_alpha   90.00
_cell.angle_beta   90.00
_cell.angle_gamma   90.00
#
_symmetry.space_group_name_H-M   'P 1'
#
loop_
_entity.id
_entity.type
_entity.pdbx_description
1 polymer ?
#
loop_
_entity_poly.entity_id
_entity_poly.type
_entity_poly.pdbx_seq_one_letter_code
_entity_poly.pdbx_strand_id
1 'polypeptide(L)'
;MSDHKTTDKTVKYCLLSAVLKGEIGEITAKGVVINTAQFNAFFSELNARYRTAFLPAAVIEVGRCGISHSKYLTRLSRGVYLIHEEALMEHSKLLKEEAMSVS
;
A
#
# COMPACT_ATOMS: atom_id res chain seq x y z
N MET A 1 15.35 -25.44 -17.56
CA MET A 1 15.52 -23.97 -17.59
C MET A 1 14.45 -23.40 -16.69
N SER A 2 14.84 -22.50 -15.81
CA SER A 2 14.24 -22.22 -14.51
C SER A 2 12.76 -21.80 -14.56
N ASP A 3 11.93 -22.53 -13.81
CA ASP A 3 10.55 -22.20 -13.48
C ASP A 3 10.46 -20.77 -12.92
N HIS A 4 10.04 -19.82 -13.74
CA HIS A 4 9.63 -18.50 -13.26
C HIS A 4 8.25 -18.67 -12.62
N LYS A 5 8.22 -18.94 -11.31
CA LYS A 5 7.02 -18.88 -10.49
C LYS A 5 6.63 -17.40 -10.33
N THR A 6 5.99 -16.83 -11.34
CA THR A 6 5.57 -15.43 -11.41
C THR A 6 4.59 -15.12 -10.28
N THR A 7 5.06 -14.52 -9.20
CA THR A 7 4.19 -13.83 -8.24
C THR A 7 4.07 -12.40 -8.75
N ASP A 8 3.17 -12.15 -9.71
CA ASP A 8 2.92 -10.79 -10.21
C ASP A 8 2.10 -10.02 -9.15
N LYS A 9 2.79 -9.60 -8.09
CA LYS A 9 2.21 -8.89 -6.96
C LYS A 9 1.99 -7.43 -7.36
N THR A 10 0.77 -6.93 -7.17
CA THR A 10 0.41 -5.54 -7.52
C THR A 10 1.19 -4.52 -6.67
N VAL A 11 1.27 -3.27 -7.13
CA VAL A 11 1.90 -2.18 -6.36
C VAL A 11 1.20 -1.95 -5.02
N LYS A 12 -0.13 -2.12 -4.94
CA LYS A 12 -0.87 -2.10 -3.66
C LYS A 12 -0.36 -3.19 -2.73
N TYR A 13 -0.25 -4.43 -3.23
CA TYR A 13 0.25 -5.56 -2.45
C TYR A 13 1.65 -5.24 -1.90
N CYS A 14 2.56 -4.81 -2.78
CA CYS A 14 3.94 -4.49 -2.40
C CYS A 14 4.00 -3.36 -1.37
N LEU A 15 3.20 -2.30 -1.55
CA LEU A 15 3.12 -1.17 -0.61
C LEU A 15 2.64 -1.63 0.77
N LEU A 16 1.51 -2.36 0.84
CA LEU A 16 0.95 -2.78 2.13
C LEU A 16 1.86 -3.80 2.83
N SER A 17 2.52 -4.69 2.08
CA SER A 17 3.53 -5.59 2.63
C SER A 17 4.73 -4.83 3.20
N ALA A 18 5.28 -3.85 2.47
CA ALA A 18 6.40 -3.05 2.93
C ALA A 18 6.05 -2.26 4.21
N VAL A 19 4.82 -1.71 4.27
CA VAL A 19 4.30 -1.02 5.44
C VAL A 19 4.21 -1.94 6.65
N LEU A 20 3.61 -3.13 6.50
CA LEU A 20 3.49 -4.10 7.61
C LEU A 20 4.84 -4.59 8.13
N LYS A 21 5.87 -4.59 7.28
CA LYS A 21 7.26 -4.91 7.65
C LYS A 21 8.03 -3.74 8.26
N GLY A 22 7.48 -2.52 8.23
CA GLY A 22 8.16 -1.30 8.68
C GLY A 22 9.22 -0.78 7.72
N GLU A 23 9.20 -1.20 6.45
CA GLU A 23 10.17 -0.77 5.43
C GLU A 23 9.84 0.64 4.88
N ILE A 24 8.56 1.01 4.92
CA ILE A 24 8.07 2.32 4.46
C ILE A 24 6.91 2.80 5.33
N GLY A 25 6.82 4.12 5.51
CA GLY A 25 5.79 4.77 6.30
C GLY A 25 6.20 4.99 7.75
N GLU A 26 5.47 5.85 8.43
CA GLU A 26 5.70 6.24 9.81
C GLU A 26 4.47 5.89 10.64
N ILE A 27 4.67 5.18 11.75
CA ILE A 27 3.61 4.90 12.71
C ILE A 27 3.37 6.16 13.54
N THR A 28 2.15 6.68 13.48
CA THR A 28 1.71 7.85 14.24
C THR A 28 0.56 7.49 15.16
N ALA A 29 0.15 8.42 16.03
CA ALA A 29 -1.04 8.25 16.85
C ALA A 29 -2.34 8.03 16.05
N LYS A 30 -2.37 8.36 14.75
CA LYS A 30 -3.53 8.17 13.86
C LYS A 30 -3.46 6.89 13.03
N GLY A 31 -2.38 6.13 13.13
CA GLY A 31 -2.06 4.99 12.25
C GLY A 31 -0.83 5.26 11.38
N VAL A 32 -0.68 4.49 10.30
CA VAL A 32 0.51 4.57 9.43
C VAL A 32 0.36 5.65 8.37
N VAL A 33 1.27 6.62 8.40
CA VAL A 33 1.34 7.72 7.43
C VAL A 33 2.45 7.47 6.42
N ILE A 34 2.16 7.69 5.15
CA ILE A 34 3.15 7.67 4.06
C ILE A 34 3.16 9.01 3.35
N ASN A 35 4.34 9.45 2.92
CA ASN A 35 4.46 10.62 2.06
C ASN A 35 4.93 10.27 0.65
N THR A 36 4.69 11.17 -0.29
CA THR A 36 5.04 10.98 -1.71
C THR A 36 6.54 10.80 -1.93
N ALA A 37 7.41 11.42 -1.12
CA ALA A 37 8.86 11.26 -1.25
C ALA A 37 9.29 9.83 -0.89
N GLN A 38 8.81 9.30 0.23
CA GLN A 38 9.03 7.91 0.65
C GLN A 38 8.54 6.93 -0.42
N PHE A 39 7.31 7.13 -0.91
CA PHE A 39 6.74 6.25 -1.94
C PHE A 39 7.55 6.29 -3.24
N ASN A 40 7.93 7.48 -3.71
CA ASN A 40 8.72 7.62 -4.94
C ASN A 40 10.12 7.01 -4.82
N ALA A 41 10.75 7.14 -3.65
CA ALA A 41 12.06 6.55 -3.38
C ALA A 41 11.98 5.02 -3.31
N PHE A 42 10.97 4.48 -2.61
CA PHE A 42 10.80 3.03 -2.47
C PHE A 42 10.44 2.35 -3.79
N PHE A 43 9.60 3.00 -4.60
CA PHE A 43 9.21 2.50 -5.92
C PHE A 43 10.02 3.17 -7.04
N SER A 44 11.33 3.35 -6.86
CA SER A 44 12.24 4.02 -7.82
C SER A 44 12.19 3.45 -9.25
N GLU A 45 11.87 2.15 -9.36
CA GLU A 45 11.83 1.43 -10.63
C GLU A 45 10.52 1.62 -11.41
N LEU A 46 9.45 2.09 -10.77
CA LEU A 46 8.18 2.34 -11.44
C LEU A 46 8.26 3.60 -12.32
N ASN A 47 7.48 3.60 -13.40
CA ASN A 47 7.33 4.76 -14.26
C ASN A 47 6.95 6.02 -13.44
N ALA A 48 7.67 7.12 -13.65
CA ALA A 48 7.49 8.35 -12.89
C ALA A 48 6.04 8.88 -12.91
N ARG A 49 5.35 8.84 -14.06
CA ARG A 49 3.94 9.28 -14.17
C ARG A 49 3.03 8.41 -13.30
N TYR A 50 3.24 7.10 -13.35
CA TYR A 50 2.50 6.15 -12.53
C TYR A 50 2.68 6.45 -11.04
N ARG A 51 3.92 6.65 -10.58
CA ARG A 51 4.19 6.95 -9.16
C ARG A 51 3.51 8.22 -8.67
N THR A 52 3.56 9.28 -9.48
CA THR A 52 2.93 10.56 -9.13
C THR A 52 1.41 10.46 -9.05
N ALA A 53 0.80 9.55 -9.81
CA ALA A 53 -0.65 9.37 -9.85
C ALA A 53 -1.16 8.34 -8.82
N PHE A 54 -0.31 7.40 -8.39
CA PHE A 54 -0.73 6.24 -7.59
C PHE A 54 -1.38 6.63 -6.26
N LEU A 55 -0.68 7.37 -5.40
CA LEU A 55 -1.21 7.75 -4.08
C LEU A 55 -2.47 8.63 -4.19
N PRO A 56 -2.51 9.69 -5.01
CA PRO A 56 -3.76 10.43 -5.24
C PRO A 56 -4.91 9.55 -5.73
N ALA A 57 -4.65 8.61 -6.63
CA ALA A 57 -5.67 7.71 -7.17
C ALA A 57 -6.21 6.73 -6.11
N ALA A 58 -5.40 6.39 -5.10
CA ALA A 58 -5.78 5.49 -4.02
C ALA A 58 -6.56 6.15 -2.87
N VAL A 59 -6.82 7.46 -2.96
CA VAL A 59 -7.57 8.22 -1.93
C VAL A 59 -9.06 7.89 -1.96
N ILE A 60 -9.61 7.57 -0.79
CA ILE A 60 -11.04 7.45 -0.53
C ILE A 60 -11.70 8.81 -0.78
N GLU A 61 -12.71 8.82 -1.65
CA GLU A 61 -13.42 10.04 -2.02
C GLU A 61 -14.14 10.67 -0.82
N VAL A 62 -14.14 12.00 -0.76
CA VAL A 62 -14.86 12.75 0.28
C VAL A 62 -16.34 12.37 0.26
N GLY A 63 -16.89 11.97 1.41
CA GLY A 63 -18.27 11.51 1.54
C GLY A 63 -18.48 10.00 1.40
N ARG A 64 -17.43 9.23 1.09
CA ARG A 64 -17.46 7.76 1.22
C ARG A 64 -16.84 7.34 2.55
N CYS A 65 -17.53 6.45 3.26
CA CYS A 65 -17.06 5.94 4.56
C CYS A 65 -16.20 4.66 4.44
N GLY A 66 -16.27 3.94 3.33
CA GLY A 66 -15.64 2.63 3.18
C GLY A 66 -14.44 2.60 2.22
N ILE A 67 -13.51 1.68 2.48
CA ILE A 67 -12.45 1.33 1.54
C ILE A 67 -12.99 0.52 0.36
N SER A 68 -12.21 0.46 -0.70
CA SER A 68 -12.41 -0.48 -1.81
C SER A 68 -11.08 -1.06 -2.26
N HIS A 69 -11.11 -1.96 -3.24
CA HIS A 69 -9.91 -2.55 -3.81
C HIS A 69 -8.87 -1.47 -4.22
N SER A 70 -9.32 -0.38 -4.83
CA SER A 70 -8.45 0.71 -5.31
C SER A 70 -8.39 1.92 -4.38
N LYS A 71 -9.30 2.06 -3.41
CA LYS A 71 -9.41 3.24 -2.53
C LYS A 71 -9.19 2.86 -1.07
N TYR A 72 -8.04 3.21 -0.52
CA TYR A 72 -7.64 2.78 0.84
C TYR A 72 -6.76 3.79 1.57
N LEU A 73 -6.61 5.00 1.02
CA LEU A 73 -5.85 6.09 1.63
C LEU A 73 -6.78 7.24 2.03
N THR A 74 -6.49 7.90 3.14
CA THR A 74 -7.06 9.20 3.49
C THR A 74 -5.98 10.26 3.29
N ARG A 75 -6.25 11.28 2.49
CA ARG A 75 -5.31 12.38 2.30
C ARG A 75 -5.34 13.29 3.52
N LEU A 76 -4.22 13.45 4.22
CA LEU A 76 -4.09 14.35 5.37
C LEU A 76 -3.69 15.76 4.93
N SER A 77 -2.76 15.86 3.97
CA SER A 77 -2.31 17.12 3.38
C SER A 77 -1.76 16.87 1.98
N ARG A 78 -1.10 17.88 1.37
CA ARG A 78 -0.47 17.68 0.06
C ARG A 78 0.71 16.71 0.17
N GLY A 79 0.60 15.57 -0.51
CA GLY A 79 1.65 14.55 -0.55
C GLY A 79 1.79 13.71 0.71
N VAL A 80 0.81 13.77 1.63
CA VAL A 80 0.81 13.01 2.89
C VAL A 80 -0.52 12.27 3.02
N TYR A 81 -0.43 10.97 3.25
CA TYR A 81 -1.55 10.05 3.21
C TYR A 81 -1.52 9.13 4.42
N LEU A 82 -2.67 8.93 5.04
CA LEU A 82 -2.91 7.92 6.07
C LEU A 82 -3.42 6.65 5.39
N ILE A 83 -2.85 5.50 5.71
CA ILE A 83 -3.36 4.21 5.25
C ILE A 83 -4.54 3.81 6.13
N HIS A 84 -5.65 3.42 5.50
CA HIS A 84 -6.82 2.94 6.23
C HIS A 84 -6.52 1.63 6.94
N GLU A 85 -6.88 1.54 8.22
CA GLU A 85 -6.55 0.40 9.09
C GLU A 85 -7.10 -0.92 8.54
N GLU A 86 -8.34 -0.93 8.05
CA GLU A 86 -8.98 -2.10 7.46
C GLU A 86 -8.17 -2.67 6.28
N ALA A 87 -7.52 -1.83 5.47
CA ALA A 87 -6.69 -2.31 4.37
C ALA A 87 -5.42 -3.02 4.86
N LEU A 88 -4.86 -2.58 5.99
CA LEU A 88 -3.72 -3.26 6.64
C LEU A 88 -4.16 -4.59 7.27
N MET A 89 -5.34 -4.62 7.90
CA MET A 89 -5.90 -5.84 8.49
C MET A 89 -6.19 -6.90 7.42
N GLU A 90 -6.89 -6.52 6.35
CA GLU A 90 -7.18 -7.40 5.20
C GLU A 90 -5.89 -7.97 4.61
N HIS A 91 -4.90 -7.11 4.37
CA HIS A 91 -3.62 -7.53 3.79
C HIS A 91 -2.82 -8.45 4.72
N SER A 92 -2.83 -8.16 6.02
CA SER A 92 -2.20 -9.02 7.04
C SER A 92 -2.84 -10.40 7.08
N LYS A 93 -4.18 -10.49 6.95
CA LYS A 93 -4.90 -11.76 6.87
C LYS A 93 -4.49 -12.56 5.63
N LEU A 94 -4.45 -11.90 4.46
CA LEU A 94 -3.99 -12.53 3.20
C LEU A 94 -2.58 -13.12 3.32
N LEU A 95 -1.63 -12.39 3.92
CA LEU A 95 -0.27 -12.87 4.13
C LEU A 95 -0.21 -14.13 5.02
N LYS A 96 -1.06 -14.20 6.05
CA LYS A 96 -1.14 -15.39 6.93
C LYS A 96 -1.72 -16.60 6.21
N GLU A 97 -2.77 -16.40 5.41
CA GLU A 97 -3.39 -17.46 4.60
C GLU A 97 -2.42 -18.01 3.54
N GLU A 98 -1.65 -17.13 2.88
CA GLU A 98 -0.57 -17.54 1.97
C GLU A 98 0.49 -18.39 2.68
N ALA A 99 0.92 -17.99 3.89
CA ALA A 99 1.92 -18.73 4.66
C ALA A 99 1.43 -20.12 5.12
N MET A 100 0.15 -20.22 5.51
CA MET A 100 -0.47 -21.49 5.92
C MET A 100 -0.72 -22.45 4.75
N SER A 101 -0.84 -21.95 3.52
CA SER A 101 -1.06 -22.78 2.32
C SER A 101 0.22 -23.37 1.73
N VAL A 102 1.38 -22.96 2.24
CA VAL A 102 2.72 -23.42 1.81
C VAL A 102 3.33 -24.39 2.85
N SER A 103 2.64 -24.60 3.97
CA SER A 103 3.02 -25.54 5.05
C SER A 103 2.28 -26.86 4.89
#